data_AF-A0A7X8W6Y4-F1
#
_entry.id   AF-A0A7X8W6Y4-F1
#
_cell.length_a   1.000
_cell.length_b   1.000
_cell.length_c   1.000
_cell.angle_alpha   90.00
_cell.angle_beta   90.00
_cell.angle_gamma   90.00
#
_symmetry.space_group_name_H-M   'P 1'
#
loop_
_entity.id
_entity.type
_entity.pdbx_description
1 polymer ?
#
loop_
_entity_poly.entity_id
_entity_poly.type
_entity_poly.pdbx_seq_one_letter_code
_entity_poly.pdbx_strand_id
1 'polypeptide(L)'
;MITAELLARKISQLGIRFVTGIPDSSLSSFCEYLDADPHGLFDHVVPHNEGAAAALAMGHFMGTGHPAAVYMQNSGLGNIVNPLTSLLHQKVYSVPALYIIGWRGEPGRPDEPQHRFMGAITPDLCRLLDLTVGILRREAAAEDLDDLFATIAKTLAERKSYALIVQPGALAKSESAYRPVVAQVAAELSREAAIGIVRAQLEPTDAVIATTGKTGRELYEIYKSEGENHAQAFLTVGGMGHAAMIAAGFAMTQPEKRVWCLDGDGAVLMHMGSLPCLARWNGRLNKYVHIILNNGIHDSVGGMPIGAPELDWRAQARAAGYRLTLRAATAAELKEALSAARVADGPILIEVIVCPGARADLGRPKESALTNINEFMNYHGVRLEAHPEEEYLVLSKDEKTDLTVLPGRDMPEVFTCFTTDVIHEGHLNLLRRAKEYGRVTVGVLVDEAAVQFSRFPTISYEERFAMVAALPEVDRVMVQHDLMYDDVFERFQPDIVIHGDNWRSGFLKTIRDHVERQLGEWGGRIIDVPYTHDPKVKQIERRYYDRLAMPELRRGRLRKLLKLRPLVKVLEAHNGLTGLIVEKTVVAADGRLDQFDAIWVSSLCDSTARGKPDIELV
;
A
#
# COMPACT_ATOMS: atom_id res chain seq x y z
N MET A 1 36.07 -11.25 0.84
CA MET A 1 35.38 -10.69 -0.35
C MET A 1 34.35 -11.70 -0.81
N ILE A 2 33.12 -11.25 -0.99
CA ILE A 2 31.96 -12.08 -1.34
C ILE A 2 31.87 -12.17 -2.87
N THR A 3 31.66 -13.37 -3.41
CA THR A 3 31.51 -13.56 -4.86
C THR A 3 30.08 -13.25 -5.32
N ALA A 4 29.93 -12.86 -6.59
CA ALA A 4 28.61 -12.68 -7.20
C ALA A 4 27.77 -13.97 -7.14
N GLU A 5 28.40 -15.14 -7.32
CA GLU A 5 27.76 -16.44 -7.17
C GLU A 5 27.24 -16.69 -5.74
N LEU A 6 28.02 -16.37 -4.71
CA LEU A 6 27.58 -16.54 -3.32
C LEU A 6 26.40 -15.62 -3.00
N LEU A 7 26.45 -14.36 -3.45
CA LEU A 7 25.36 -13.40 -3.32
C LEU A 7 24.10 -13.89 -4.07
N ALA A 8 24.25 -14.39 -5.30
CA ALA A 8 23.19 -14.98 -6.10
C ALA A 8 22.55 -16.20 -5.43
N ARG A 9 23.35 -17.15 -4.92
CA ARG A 9 22.85 -18.31 -4.17
C ARG A 9 22.09 -17.89 -2.91
N LYS A 10 22.55 -16.85 -2.19
CA LYS A 10 21.85 -16.30 -1.02
C LYS A 10 20.53 -15.62 -1.39
N ILE A 11 20.46 -14.85 -2.47
CA ILE A 11 19.21 -14.28 -3.00
C ILE A 11 18.24 -15.39 -3.43
N SER A 12 18.74 -16.44 -4.09
CA SER A 12 17.94 -17.60 -4.50
C SER A 12 17.40 -18.41 -3.31
N GLN A 13 18.10 -18.41 -2.17
CA GLN A 13 17.64 -19.01 -0.91
C GLN A 13 16.46 -18.25 -0.26
N LEU A 14 16.21 -16.98 -0.63
CA LEU A 14 15.03 -16.21 -0.21
C LEU A 14 13.74 -16.56 -0.99
N GLY A 15 13.78 -17.55 -1.87
CA GLY A 15 12.68 -17.85 -2.80
C GLY A 15 12.56 -16.89 -3.99
N ILE A 16 13.34 -15.80 -4.02
CA ILE A 16 13.39 -14.86 -5.16
C ILE A 16 13.86 -15.62 -6.40
N ARG A 17 13.07 -15.57 -7.48
CA ARG A 17 13.40 -16.16 -8.79
C ARG A 17 13.47 -15.14 -9.92
N PHE A 18 12.97 -13.92 -9.72
CA PHE A 18 13.01 -12.85 -10.71
C PHE A 18 13.93 -11.71 -10.26
N VAL A 19 14.79 -11.26 -11.17
CA VAL A 19 15.78 -10.21 -10.92
C VAL A 19 15.70 -9.19 -12.06
N THR A 20 15.53 -7.92 -11.71
CA THR A 20 15.43 -6.83 -12.68
C THR A 20 16.21 -5.61 -12.20
N GLY A 21 16.68 -4.77 -13.11
CA GLY A 21 17.46 -3.60 -12.69
C GLY A 21 18.34 -2.96 -13.75
N ILE A 22 18.89 -1.81 -13.39
CA ILE A 22 19.79 -1.03 -14.25
C ILE A 22 21.24 -1.31 -13.85
N PRO A 23 22.10 -1.76 -14.79
CA PRO A 23 23.50 -2.05 -14.50
C PRO A 23 24.24 -0.86 -13.88
N ASP A 24 24.56 -0.97 -12.58
CA ASP A 24 25.60 -0.14 -11.99
C ASP A 24 26.96 -0.79 -12.21
N SER A 25 27.88 0.05 -12.64
CA SER A 25 29.31 -0.12 -12.54
C SER A 25 29.80 -0.68 -11.17
N SER A 26 29.20 -0.33 -10.02
CA SER A 26 29.58 -0.89 -8.70
C SER A 26 29.01 -2.30 -8.44
N LEU A 27 27.99 -2.70 -9.21
CA LEU A 27 27.34 -4.03 -9.17
C LEU A 27 27.77 -4.92 -10.35
N SER A 28 28.81 -4.50 -11.08
CA SER A 28 29.16 -4.98 -12.41
C SER A 28 29.31 -6.51 -12.51
N SER A 29 30.15 -7.16 -11.71
CA SER A 29 30.25 -8.64 -11.76
C SER A 29 29.05 -9.40 -11.18
N PHE A 30 28.06 -8.72 -10.56
CA PHE A 30 26.75 -9.30 -10.29
C PHE A 30 25.87 -9.24 -11.54
N CYS A 31 25.91 -8.14 -12.31
CA CYS A 31 25.31 -8.08 -13.64
C CYS A 31 25.94 -9.08 -14.62
N GLU A 32 27.27 -9.26 -14.61
CA GLU A 32 27.98 -10.27 -15.43
C GLU A 32 27.55 -11.70 -15.05
N TYR A 33 27.34 -11.98 -13.76
CA TYR A 33 26.84 -13.28 -13.30
C TYR A 33 25.39 -13.54 -13.74
N LEU A 34 24.54 -12.51 -13.71
CA LEU A 34 23.14 -12.61 -14.13
C LEU A 34 22.99 -12.83 -15.64
N ASP A 35 23.75 -12.10 -16.47
CA ASP A 35 23.70 -12.23 -17.94
C ASP A 35 24.31 -13.56 -18.43
N ALA A 36 25.25 -14.13 -17.68
CA ALA A 36 25.85 -15.43 -17.97
C ALA A 36 25.02 -16.65 -17.50
N ASP A 37 24.02 -16.43 -16.62
CA ASP A 37 23.22 -17.43 -15.89
C ASP A 37 23.76 -18.88 -15.91
N PRO A 38 24.91 -19.15 -15.24
CA PRO A 38 25.60 -20.43 -15.37
C PRO A 38 24.84 -21.61 -14.73
N HIS A 39 23.72 -21.35 -14.06
CA HIS A 39 23.05 -22.27 -13.14
C HIS A 39 21.51 -22.26 -13.21
N GLY A 40 20.86 -21.43 -14.05
CA GLY A 40 19.41 -21.36 -14.12
C GLY A 40 18.76 -20.77 -12.86
N LEU A 41 19.45 -19.88 -12.14
CA LEU A 41 19.00 -19.43 -10.81
C LEU A 41 17.89 -18.38 -10.87
N PHE A 42 17.89 -17.58 -11.93
CA PHE A 42 17.04 -16.40 -12.03
C PHE A 42 16.51 -16.17 -13.44
N ASP A 43 15.24 -15.79 -13.50
CA ASP A 43 14.69 -15.03 -14.60
C ASP A 43 15.21 -13.57 -14.51
N HIS A 44 16.20 -13.22 -15.34
CA HIS A 44 16.84 -11.91 -15.34
C HIS A 44 16.35 -11.02 -16.48
N VAL A 45 15.98 -9.78 -16.14
CA VAL A 45 15.40 -8.81 -17.08
C VAL A 45 15.97 -7.41 -16.88
N VAL A 46 16.66 -6.87 -17.88
CA VAL A 46 17.16 -5.47 -17.89
C VAL A 46 16.15 -4.54 -18.58
N PRO A 47 15.52 -3.58 -17.86
CA PRO A 47 14.69 -2.55 -18.44
C PRO A 47 15.51 -1.29 -18.80
N HIS A 48 14.83 -0.26 -19.30
CA HIS A 48 15.45 0.99 -19.74
C HIS A 48 15.71 2.01 -18.62
N ASN A 49 15.01 1.94 -17.49
CA ASN A 49 15.27 2.75 -16.29
C ASN A 49 14.78 2.07 -14.99
N GLU A 50 15.21 2.58 -13.83
CA GLU A 50 14.96 1.97 -12.51
C GLU A 50 13.46 1.88 -12.19
N GLY A 51 12.68 2.88 -12.61
CA GLY A 51 11.22 2.84 -12.46
C GLY A 51 10.57 1.67 -13.20
N ALA A 52 11.06 1.39 -14.41
CA ALA A 52 10.61 0.23 -15.18
C ALA A 52 11.08 -1.11 -14.55
N ALA A 53 12.12 -1.12 -13.70
CA ALA A 53 12.48 -2.28 -12.88
C ALA A 53 11.50 -2.50 -11.71
N ALA A 54 11.12 -1.43 -11.01
CA ALA A 54 10.04 -1.48 -10.01
C ALA A 54 8.71 -1.97 -10.61
N ALA A 55 8.38 -1.49 -11.81
CA ALA A 55 7.19 -1.91 -12.54
C ALA A 55 7.19 -3.40 -12.93
N LEU A 56 8.33 -3.92 -13.41
CA LEU A 56 8.49 -5.36 -13.69
C LEU A 56 8.38 -6.20 -12.41
N ALA A 57 8.97 -5.75 -11.30
CA ALA A 57 8.85 -6.42 -10.01
C ALA A 57 7.39 -6.50 -9.53
N MET A 58 6.61 -5.44 -9.74
CA MET A 58 5.17 -5.43 -9.46
C MET A 58 4.42 -6.47 -10.31
N GLY A 59 4.65 -6.47 -11.62
CA GLY A 59 4.02 -7.43 -12.53
C GLY A 59 4.36 -8.89 -12.21
N HIS A 60 5.63 -9.17 -11.87
CA HIS A 60 6.07 -10.50 -11.43
C HIS A 60 5.36 -10.92 -10.14
N PHE A 61 5.29 -10.05 -9.13
CA PHE A 61 4.60 -10.34 -7.88
C PHE A 61 3.11 -10.61 -8.11
N MET A 62 2.43 -9.81 -8.94
CA MET A 62 1.03 -10.03 -9.32
C MET A 62 0.78 -11.39 -9.98
N GLY A 63 1.76 -11.91 -10.74
CA GLY A 63 1.63 -13.18 -11.46
C GLY A 63 2.10 -14.42 -10.71
N THR A 64 2.78 -14.27 -9.56
CA THR A 64 3.43 -15.38 -8.82
C THR A 64 3.24 -15.37 -7.30
N GLY A 65 2.89 -14.22 -6.70
CA GLY A 65 2.94 -13.98 -5.27
C GLY A 65 4.35 -13.85 -4.66
N HIS A 66 5.41 -13.95 -5.47
CA HIS A 66 6.80 -14.01 -4.99
C HIS A 66 7.55 -12.67 -5.17
N PRO A 67 8.35 -12.23 -4.19
CA PRO A 67 9.15 -11.01 -4.29
C PRO A 67 10.23 -11.10 -5.38
N ALA A 68 10.58 -9.94 -5.91
CA ALA A 68 11.67 -9.77 -6.88
C ALA A 68 12.88 -9.06 -6.27
N ALA A 69 14.06 -9.23 -6.88
CA ALA A 69 15.20 -8.35 -6.61
C ALA A 69 15.28 -7.22 -7.66
N VAL A 70 15.47 -5.98 -7.19
CA VAL A 70 15.52 -4.76 -8.01
C VAL A 70 16.87 -4.07 -7.84
N TYR A 71 17.76 -4.13 -8.82
CA TYR A 71 19.12 -3.58 -8.70
C TYR A 71 19.34 -2.24 -9.43
N MET A 72 20.21 -1.38 -8.88
CA MET A 72 20.47 -0.03 -9.40
C MET A 72 21.78 0.58 -8.87
N GLN A 73 22.24 1.68 -9.48
CA GLN A 73 23.19 2.60 -8.85
C GLN A 73 22.44 3.45 -7.79
N ASN A 74 23.08 3.89 -6.71
CA ASN A 74 22.43 4.74 -5.71
C ASN A 74 21.85 6.05 -6.27
N SER A 75 22.40 6.62 -7.35
CA SER A 75 21.76 7.73 -8.08
C SER A 75 20.36 7.37 -8.63
N GLY A 76 20.16 6.11 -9.00
CA GLY A 76 18.90 5.55 -9.47
C GLY A 76 17.77 5.63 -8.45
N LEU A 77 18.08 5.78 -7.15
CA LEU A 77 17.09 6.10 -6.13
C LEU A 77 16.30 7.36 -6.49
N GLY A 78 16.96 8.40 -7.04
CA GLY A 78 16.30 9.64 -7.45
C GLY A 78 15.31 9.47 -8.60
N ASN A 79 15.50 8.44 -9.44
CA ASN A 79 14.59 8.07 -10.52
C ASN A 79 13.47 7.12 -10.03
N ILE A 80 13.80 6.20 -9.11
CA ILE A 80 12.84 5.20 -8.61
C ILE A 80 11.87 5.74 -7.56
N VAL A 81 12.11 6.91 -6.93
CA VAL A 81 11.25 7.46 -5.84
C VAL A 81 9.75 7.34 -6.16
N ASN A 82 9.32 7.79 -7.34
CA ASN A 82 7.91 7.82 -7.71
C ASN A 82 7.31 6.40 -7.85
N PRO A 83 7.82 5.49 -8.70
CA PRO A 83 7.31 4.12 -8.78
C PRO A 83 7.53 3.30 -7.50
N LEU A 84 8.61 3.51 -6.74
CA LEU A 84 8.78 2.87 -5.43
C LEU A 84 7.64 3.26 -4.49
N THR A 85 7.41 4.57 -4.31
CA THR A 85 6.38 5.07 -3.39
C THR A 85 4.94 4.90 -3.89
N SER A 86 4.71 4.71 -5.20
CA SER A 86 3.36 4.61 -5.79
C SER A 86 2.98 3.27 -6.41
N LEU A 87 3.93 2.32 -6.57
CA LEU A 87 3.67 0.96 -7.06
C LEU A 87 4.06 -0.14 -6.07
N LEU A 88 5.12 0.03 -5.27
CA LEU A 88 5.67 -1.05 -4.43
C LEU A 88 5.47 -0.85 -2.92
N HIS A 89 5.44 0.39 -2.46
CA HIS A 89 5.40 0.74 -1.03
C HIS A 89 4.20 0.15 -0.26
N GLN A 90 4.45 -0.23 1.00
CA GLN A 90 3.49 -0.89 1.91
C GLN A 90 2.14 -0.17 2.00
N LYS A 91 2.15 1.17 2.10
CA LYS A 91 0.93 2.00 2.23
C LYS A 91 0.18 2.24 0.90
N VAL A 92 0.46 1.48 -0.17
CA VAL A 92 -0.24 1.57 -1.46
C VAL A 92 -0.66 0.19 -1.98
N TYR A 93 0.30 -0.65 -2.37
CA TYR A 93 0.05 -2.00 -2.92
C TYR A 93 0.73 -3.12 -2.12
N SER A 94 1.63 -2.78 -1.18
CA SER A 94 2.41 -3.72 -0.37
C SER A 94 3.05 -4.85 -1.18
N VAL A 95 3.96 -4.47 -2.10
CA VAL A 95 4.70 -5.40 -2.95
C VAL A 95 6.16 -5.44 -2.49
N PRO A 96 6.60 -6.50 -1.77
CA PRO A 96 7.96 -6.61 -1.29
C PRO A 96 8.98 -6.76 -2.43
N ALA A 97 10.05 -5.96 -2.36
CA ALA A 97 11.22 -6.10 -3.23
C ALA A 97 12.53 -6.03 -2.43
N LEU A 98 13.54 -6.78 -2.88
CA LEU A 98 14.91 -6.67 -2.42
C LEU A 98 15.67 -5.70 -3.33
N TYR A 99 15.86 -4.47 -2.88
CA TYR A 99 16.68 -3.49 -3.59
C TYR A 99 18.17 -3.75 -3.40
N ILE A 100 18.93 -3.84 -4.48
CA ILE A 100 20.39 -4.02 -4.47
C ILE A 100 21.04 -2.77 -5.05
N ILE A 101 21.71 -1.97 -4.21
CA ILE A 101 22.04 -0.58 -4.51
C ILE A 101 23.55 -0.37 -4.47
N GLY A 102 24.19 -0.15 -5.63
CA GLY A 102 25.62 0.15 -5.68
C GLY A 102 25.94 1.57 -5.19
N TRP A 103 26.88 1.70 -4.24
CA TRP A 103 27.07 2.93 -3.46
C TRP A 103 28.18 3.84 -3.99
N ARG A 104 27.90 4.63 -5.04
CA ARG A 104 28.83 5.68 -5.49
C ARG A 104 28.95 6.79 -4.44
N GLY A 105 30.15 7.34 -4.27
CA GLY A 105 30.40 8.50 -3.41
C GLY A 105 30.28 8.28 -1.90
N GLU A 106 30.60 7.08 -1.40
CA GLU A 106 30.67 6.77 0.04
C GLU A 106 31.47 7.84 0.82
N PRO A 107 30.95 8.38 1.94
CA PRO A 107 31.67 9.33 2.79
C PRO A 107 33.06 8.84 3.20
N GLY A 108 34.10 9.65 2.92
CA GLY A 108 35.49 9.32 3.20
C GLY A 108 36.26 8.63 2.07
N ARG A 109 35.60 8.26 0.95
CA ARG A 109 36.28 7.77 -0.26
C ARG A 109 36.30 8.84 -1.38
N PRO A 110 37.35 8.90 -2.21
CA PRO A 110 37.33 9.69 -3.44
C PRO A 110 36.33 9.15 -4.47
N ASP A 111 35.47 10.03 -4.99
CA ASP A 111 34.60 9.79 -6.14
C ASP A 111 34.24 11.15 -6.77
N GLU A 112 33.62 11.12 -7.95
CA GLU A 112 33.25 12.33 -8.70
C GLU A 112 32.34 13.28 -7.90
N PRO A 113 32.38 14.60 -8.16
CA PRO A 113 31.63 15.61 -7.39
C PRO A 113 30.13 15.30 -7.22
N GLN A 114 29.46 14.84 -8.28
CA GLN A 114 28.04 14.47 -8.24
C GLN A 114 27.75 13.22 -7.39
N HIS A 115 28.70 12.27 -7.33
CA HIS A 115 28.53 11.06 -6.52
C HIS A 115 28.69 11.38 -5.03
N ARG A 116 29.65 12.23 -4.65
CA ARG A 116 29.96 12.52 -3.23
C ARG A 116 28.77 13.03 -2.41
N PHE A 117 27.90 13.85 -2.99
CA PHE A 117 26.67 14.26 -2.30
C PHE A 117 25.64 13.13 -2.26
N MET A 118 25.40 12.45 -3.39
CA MET A 118 24.42 11.36 -3.46
C MET A 118 24.76 10.21 -2.51
N GLY A 119 26.02 9.81 -2.44
CA GLY A 119 26.52 8.78 -1.54
C GLY A 119 26.39 9.15 -0.07
N ALA A 120 26.64 10.41 0.29
CA ALA A 120 26.42 10.90 1.65
C ALA A 120 24.95 10.81 2.09
N ILE A 121 23.99 11.17 1.21
CA ILE A 121 22.56 11.13 1.55
C ILE A 121 21.90 9.76 1.33
N THR A 122 22.58 8.79 0.71
CA THR A 122 21.97 7.49 0.32
C THR A 122 21.31 6.76 1.50
N PRO A 123 21.93 6.61 2.69
CA PRO A 123 21.29 5.92 3.82
C PRO A 123 20.11 6.70 4.44
N ASP A 124 20.10 8.03 4.34
CA ASP A 124 18.98 8.87 4.77
C ASP A 124 17.82 8.81 3.78
N LEU A 125 18.12 8.78 2.47
CA LEU A 125 17.11 8.63 1.42
C LEU A 125 16.42 7.27 1.49
N CYS A 126 17.15 6.17 1.69
CA CYS A 126 16.53 4.85 1.91
C CYS A 126 15.62 4.82 3.15
N ARG A 127 16.03 5.46 4.26
CA ARG A 127 15.19 5.59 5.47
C ARG A 127 13.97 6.49 5.25
N LEU A 128 14.08 7.54 4.44
CA LEU A 128 12.96 8.41 4.08
C LEU A 128 11.92 7.70 3.18
N LEU A 129 12.36 6.70 2.41
CA LEU A 129 11.53 5.84 1.56
C LEU A 129 10.96 4.60 2.28
N ASP A 130 11.00 4.58 3.62
CA ASP A 130 10.46 3.50 4.48
C ASP A 130 11.13 2.12 4.22
N LEU A 131 12.39 2.11 3.75
CA LEU A 131 13.15 0.89 3.45
C LEU A 131 13.98 0.43 4.66
N THR A 132 13.97 -0.88 4.94
CA THR A 132 14.93 -1.47 5.89
C THR A 132 16.31 -1.55 5.23
N VAL A 133 17.38 -1.08 5.87
CA VAL A 133 18.70 -0.90 5.22
C VAL A 133 19.77 -1.82 5.80
N GLY A 134 20.50 -2.51 4.91
CA GLY A 134 21.76 -3.21 5.21
C GLY A 134 22.91 -2.69 4.33
N ILE A 135 24.15 -2.82 4.79
CA ILE A 135 25.35 -2.36 4.05
C ILE A 135 26.34 -3.53 3.90
N LEU A 136 26.52 -4.00 2.66
CA LEU A 136 27.52 -4.99 2.29
C LEU A 136 28.88 -4.31 2.11
N ARG A 137 29.77 -4.52 3.09
CA ARG A 137 31.13 -3.97 3.08
C ARG A 137 32.09 -4.87 2.31
N ARG A 138 33.11 -4.26 1.70
CA ARG A 138 34.15 -4.94 0.91
C ARG A 138 34.92 -5.98 1.74
N GLU A 139 35.08 -5.69 3.03
CA GLU A 139 35.80 -6.51 4.01
C GLU A 139 34.95 -7.60 4.68
N ALA A 140 33.65 -7.70 4.36
CA ALA A 140 32.73 -8.64 5.01
C ALA A 140 33.14 -10.11 4.82
N ALA A 141 32.89 -10.89 5.87
CA ALA A 141 33.11 -12.32 5.96
C ALA A 141 31.96 -13.11 5.30
N ALA A 142 32.05 -14.45 5.28
CA ALA A 142 30.99 -15.29 4.73
C ALA A 142 29.83 -15.45 5.74
N GLU A 143 30.17 -15.44 7.02
CA GLU A 143 29.27 -15.56 8.17
C GLU A 143 28.36 -14.32 8.30
N ASP A 144 28.89 -13.12 8.01
CA ASP A 144 28.14 -11.85 8.00
C ASP A 144 26.93 -11.86 7.03
N LEU A 145 26.93 -12.77 6.04
CA LEU A 145 25.80 -12.92 5.11
C LEU A 145 24.61 -13.67 5.72
N ASP A 146 24.81 -14.57 6.68
CA ASP A 146 23.73 -15.43 7.15
C ASP A 146 22.73 -14.66 8.01
N ASP A 147 23.21 -13.88 8.99
CA ASP A 147 22.36 -12.99 9.80
C ASP A 147 21.70 -11.89 8.93
N LEU A 148 22.43 -11.38 7.94
CA LEU A 148 21.93 -10.40 6.98
C LEU A 148 20.77 -10.98 6.14
N PHE A 149 20.93 -12.17 5.57
CA PHE A 149 19.90 -12.79 4.74
C PHE A 149 18.73 -13.34 5.56
N ALA A 150 18.94 -13.78 6.81
CA ALA A 150 17.86 -14.05 7.75
C ALA A 150 17.02 -12.78 8.05
N THR A 151 17.68 -11.62 8.20
CA THR A 151 17.01 -10.33 8.37
C THR A 151 16.22 -9.94 7.11
N ILE A 152 16.80 -10.08 5.91
CA ILE A 152 16.12 -9.82 4.64
C ILE A 152 14.89 -10.73 4.48
N ALA A 153 15.02 -12.03 4.75
CA ALA A 153 13.91 -12.99 4.67
C ALA A 153 12.73 -12.57 5.54
N LYS A 154 12.99 -12.17 6.79
CA LYS A 154 11.95 -11.66 7.69
C LYS A 154 11.29 -10.39 7.15
N THR A 155 12.07 -9.42 6.67
CA THR A 155 11.51 -8.16 6.11
C THR A 155 10.58 -8.43 4.91
N LEU A 156 10.99 -9.31 3.98
CA LEU A 156 10.18 -9.64 2.80
C LEU A 156 8.92 -10.43 3.17
N ALA A 157 8.98 -11.29 4.19
CA ALA A 157 7.81 -12.01 4.72
C ALA A 157 6.78 -11.07 5.38
N GLU A 158 7.23 -9.97 6.00
CA GLU A 158 6.35 -8.88 6.46
C GLU A 158 5.80 -8.00 5.31
N ARG A 159 5.96 -8.42 4.03
CA ARG A 159 5.70 -7.67 2.78
C ARG A 159 6.40 -6.30 2.70
N LYS A 160 7.41 -6.05 3.55
CA LYS A 160 8.24 -4.85 3.55
C LYS A 160 9.40 -5.00 2.56
N SER A 161 9.92 -3.87 2.09
CA SER A 161 11.08 -3.87 1.18
C SER A 161 12.40 -3.66 1.94
N TYR A 162 13.46 -4.30 1.45
CA TYR A 162 14.81 -4.22 2.02
C TYR A 162 15.78 -3.60 1.01
N ALA A 163 16.70 -2.76 1.47
CA ALA A 163 17.74 -2.11 0.68
C ALA A 163 19.13 -2.59 1.10
N LEU A 164 19.75 -3.43 0.27
CA LEU A 164 21.13 -3.89 0.42
C LEU A 164 22.08 -2.96 -0.35
N ILE A 165 22.79 -2.10 0.38
CA ILE A 165 23.74 -1.13 -0.16
C ILE A 165 25.11 -1.80 -0.32
N VAL A 166 25.68 -1.82 -1.54
CA VAL A 166 26.91 -2.53 -1.90
C VAL A 166 28.06 -1.54 -2.14
N GLN A 167 29.17 -1.68 -1.42
CA GLN A 167 30.34 -0.79 -1.57
C GLN A 167 31.07 -0.98 -2.92
N PRO A 168 31.61 0.10 -3.53
CA PRO A 168 32.46 0.02 -4.71
C PRO A 168 33.74 -0.79 -4.46
N GLY A 169 34.16 -1.54 -5.47
CA GLY A 169 35.34 -2.42 -5.40
C GLY A 169 35.09 -3.78 -4.75
N ALA A 170 33.83 -4.17 -4.59
CA ALA A 170 33.42 -5.56 -4.38
C ALA A 170 33.46 -6.38 -5.69
N LEU A 171 33.21 -5.75 -6.85
CA LEU A 171 32.96 -6.36 -8.18
C LEU A 171 33.58 -5.47 -9.33
N ALA A 172 33.71 -5.96 -10.58
CA ALA A 172 34.49 -5.32 -11.70
C ALA A 172 33.78 -5.28 -13.11
N LYS A 173 34.27 -4.45 -14.08
CA LYS A 173 33.48 -3.79 -15.19
C LYS A 173 34.04 -3.79 -16.65
N SER A 174 33.19 -3.46 -17.67
CA SER A 174 33.51 -2.62 -18.89
C SER A 174 32.25 -1.92 -19.54
N GLU A 175 32.29 -1.23 -20.73
CA GLU A 175 31.35 -0.11 -21.13
C GLU A 175 30.91 0.13 -22.64
N SER A 176 29.81 0.91 -22.89
CA SER A 176 29.53 1.96 -23.96
C SER A 176 28.30 1.86 -24.96
N ALA A 177 27.82 2.99 -25.59
CA ALA A 177 26.49 3.16 -26.32
C ALA A 177 26.28 4.40 -27.29
N TYR A 178 25.14 4.54 -28.09
CA TYR A 178 24.61 5.80 -28.75
C TYR A 178 23.10 5.85 -29.30
N ARG A 179 22.67 6.78 -30.22
CA ARG A 179 21.42 7.69 -30.21
C ARG A 179 20.37 7.77 -31.44
N PRO A 180 19.27 8.63 -31.47
CA PRO A 180 17.92 8.43 -32.17
C PRO A 180 17.26 9.58 -33.09
N VAL A 181 15.95 9.48 -33.54
CA VAL A 181 14.96 10.58 -34.00
C VAL A 181 13.40 10.23 -34.17
N VAL A 182 12.50 10.89 -34.98
CA VAL A 182 11.07 11.38 -34.68
C VAL A 182 9.97 11.37 -35.86
N ALA A 183 8.63 11.65 -35.62
CA ALA A 183 7.47 12.18 -36.49
C ALA A 183 6.09 11.37 -36.64
N GLN A 184 4.89 11.99 -36.95
CA GLN A 184 3.47 11.41 -36.94
C GLN A 184 2.31 12.25 -37.64
N VAL A 185 1.03 11.75 -37.67
CA VAL A 185 -0.30 12.50 -37.82
C VAL A 185 -1.56 11.81 -37.13
N ALA A 186 -2.78 12.41 -37.19
CA ALA A 186 -3.95 12.37 -36.23
C ALA A 186 -5.17 11.36 -36.39
N ALA A 187 -6.40 11.71 -35.90
CA ALA A 187 -7.42 10.84 -35.22
C ALA A 187 -8.95 11.05 -35.51
N GLU A 188 -9.85 10.12 -35.07
CA GLU A 188 -11.34 10.26 -35.08
C GLU A 188 -12.16 9.70 -33.86
N LEU A 189 -11.80 8.56 -33.25
CA LEU A 189 -12.59 7.86 -32.20
C LEU A 189 -12.53 8.53 -30.80
N SER A 190 -13.41 8.28 -29.82
CA SER A 190 -13.21 8.77 -28.43
C SER A 190 -12.54 7.73 -27.52
N ARG A 191 -11.78 8.15 -26.50
CA ARG A 191 -11.03 7.22 -25.63
C ARG A 191 -11.95 6.25 -24.87
N GLU A 192 -13.01 6.76 -24.26
CA GLU A 192 -13.99 5.93 -23.53
C GLU A 192 -14.65 4.89 -24.46
N ALA A 193 -15.02 5.29 -25.68
CA ALA A 193 -15.58 4.37 -26.68
C ALA A 193 -14.56 3.33 -27.17
N ALA A 194 -13.28 3.71 -27.31
CA ALA A 194 -12.21 2.77 -27.62
C ALA A 194 -12.05 1.71 -26.52
N ILE A 195 -12.03 2.12 -25.25
CA ILE A 195 -11.93 1.21 -24.10
C ILE A 195 -13.13 0.25 -24.06
N GLY A 196 -14.35 0.74 -24.29
CA GLY A 196 -15.54 -0.13 -24.38
C GLY A 196 -15.47 -1.16 -25.51
N ILE A 197 -14.92 -0.80 -26.68
CA ILE A 197 -14.72 -1.73 -27.80
C ILE A 197 -13.65 -2.80 -27.47
N VAL A 198 -12.66 -2.48 -26.63
CA VAL A 198 -11.73 -3.49 -26.09
C VAL A 198 -12.44 -4.39 -25.07
N ARG A 199 -13.12 -3.82 -24.05
CA ARG A 199 -13.85 -4.56 -23.00
C ARG A 199 -14.75 -5.65 -23.57
N ALA A 200 -15.53 -5.30 -24.60
CA ALA A 200 -16.48 -6.18 -25.28
C ALA A 200 -15.85 -7.31 -26.12
N GLN A 201 -14.51 -7.38 -26.21
CA GLN A 201 -13.76 -8.44 -26.90
C GLN A 201 -12.78 -9.18 -25.99
N LEU A 202 -12.81 -8.93 -24.68
CA LEU A 202 -12.04 -9.68 -23.69
C LEU A 202 -12.70 -11.04 -23.41
N GLU A 203 -11.89 -12.09 -23.30
CA GLU A 203 -12.33 -13.40 -22.83
C GLU A 203 -12.13 -13.47 -21.30
N PRO A 204 -12.93 -14.20 -20.50
CA PRO A 204 -12.78 -14.24 -19.03
C PRO A 204 -11.42 -14.75 -18.51
N THR A 205 -10.64 -15.42 -19.37
CA THR A 205 -9.27 -15.85 -19.06
C THR A 205 -8.21 -14.77 -19.25
N ASP A 206 -8.55 -13.68 -19.93
CA ASP A 206 -7.64 -12.56 -20.22
C ASP A 206 -7.34 -11.75 -18.97
N ALA A 207 -6.15 -11.13 -18.94
CA ALA A 207 -5.78 -10.11 -17.96
C ALA A 207 -5.70 -8.74 -18.62
N VAL A 208 -6.19 -7.70 -17.93
CA VAL A 208 -6.02 -6.31 -18.35
C VAL A 208 -5.16 -5.56 -17.33
N ILE A 209 -4.24 -4.73 -17.82
CA ILE A 209 -3.49 -3.77 -17.01
C ILE A 209 -3.74 -2.39 -17.61
N ALA A 210 -4.37 -1.49 -16.85
CA ALA A 210 -4.69 -0.14 -17.29
C ALA A 210 -3.80 0.92 -16.64
N THR A 211 -3.37 1.90 -17.44
CA THR A 211 -2.55 3.04 -16.99
C THR A 211 -3.35 4.05 -16.17
N THR A 212 -2.63 4.86 -15.39
CA THR A 212 -3.22 5.85 -14.47
C THR A 212 -3.92 7.02 -15.18
N GLY A 213 -4.72 7.77 -14.43
CA GLY A 213 -5.47 8.93 -14.91
C GLY A 213 -6.86 8.55 -15.44
N LYS A 214 -7.25 9.11 -16.58
CA LYS A 214 -8.59 8.92 -17.16
C LYS A 214 -8.83 7.49 -17.68
N THR A 215 -7.83 6.85 -18.31
CA THR A 215 -7.92 5.49 -18.87
C THR A 215 -8.43 4.45 -17.86
N GLY A 216 -7.78 4.33 -16.70
CA GLY A 216 -8.22 3.39 -15.66
C GLY A 216 -9.60 3.72 -15.04
N ARG A 217 -10.00 4.99 -15.02
CA ARG A 217 -11.32 5.43 -14.52
C ARG A 217 -12.44 5.14 -15.51
N GLU A 218 -12.19 5.37 -16.80
CA GLU A 218 -13.13 5.05 -17.88
C GLU A 218 -13.38 3.54 -17.93
N LEU A 219 -12.33 2.71 -17.78
CA LEU A 219 -12.49 1.26 -17.63
C LEU A 219 -13.28 0.86 -16.38
N TYR A 220 -13.03 1.48 -15.23
CA TYR A 220 -13.78 1.26 -14.00
C TYR A 220 -15.28 1.58 -14.13
N GLU A 221 -15.62 2.72 -14.76
CA GLU A 221 -17.01 3.09 -15.00
C GLU A 221 -17.72 2.14 -15.98
N ILE A 222 -17.00 1.60 -16.96
CA ILE A 222 -17.55 0.61 -17.90
C ILE A 222 -17.95 -0.67 -17.15
N TYR A 223 -17.04 -1.33 -16.41
CA TYR A 223 -17.37 -2.52 -15.60
C TYR A 223 -18.56 -2.26 -14.64
N LYS A 224 -18.52 -1.14 -13.93
CA LYS A 224 -19.58 -0.70 -13.02
C LYS A 224 -20.93 -0.48 -13.74
N SER A 225 -20.93 -0.01 -14.99
CA SER A 225 -22.14 0.17 -15.81
C SER A 225 -22.70 -1.15 -16.35
N GLU A 226 -21.82 -2.14 -16.56
CA GLU A 226 -22.16 -3.53 -16.92
C GLU A 226 -22.66 -4.33 -15.70
N GLY A 227 -22.49 -3.80 -14.47
CA GLY A 227 -22.87 -4.45 -13.21
C GLY A 227 -21.80 -5.39 -12.65
N GLU A 228 -20.60 -5.37 -13.22
CA GLU A 228 -19.47 -6.22 -12.84
C GLU A 228 -18.48 -5.50 -11.91
N ASN A 229 -17.66 -6.27 -11.21
CA ASN A 229 -16.44 -5.75 -10.58
C ASN A 229 -15.30 -5.68 -11.59
N HIS A 230 -14.22 -4.97 -11.25
CA HIS A 230 -13.07 -4.79 -12.14
C HIS A 230 -11.94 -5.81 -11.89
N ALA A 231 -12.20 -6.95 -11.24
CA ALA A 231 -11.14 -7.88 -10.81
C ALA A 231 -10.38 -8.54 -11.99
N GLN A 232 -10.92 -8.52 -13.20
CA GLN A 232 -10.20 -8.89 -14.43
C GLN A 232 -9.10 -7.87 -14.84
N ALA A 233 -9.18 -6.64 -14.32
CA ALA A 233 -8.43 -5.49 -14.80
C ALA A 233 -7.70 -4.74 -13.69
N PHE A 234 -6.38 -4.93 -13.60
CA PHE A 234 -5.57 -4.16 -12.67
C PHE A 234 -5.53 -2.68 -13.06
N LEU A 235 -6.00 -1.81 -12.17
CA LEU A 235 -6.05 -0.37 -12.39
C LEU A 235 -4.83 0.30 -11.73
N THR A 236 -3.87 0.76 -12.53
CA THR A 236 -2.66 1.41 -11.99
C THR A 236 -3.03 2.79 -11.44
N VAL A 237 -2.91 3.02 -10.14
CA VAL A 237 -3.26 4.30 -9.50
C VAL A 237 -2.11 5.30 -9.60
N GLY A 238 -0.86 4.82 -9.44
CA GLY A 238 0.38 5.60 -9.53
C GLY A 238 1.17 5.40 -10.84
N GLY A 239 2.49 5.64 -10.78
CA GLY A 239 3.47 5.20 -11.78
C GLY A 239 3.12 5.41 -13.27
N MET A 240 2.84 6.64 -13.69
CA MET A 240 2.49 6.94 -15.08
C MET A 240 3.58 6.48 -16.08
N GLY A 241 3.20 5.68 -17.08
CA GLY A 241 4.10 5.08 -18.06
C GLY A 241 4.69 3.73 -17.68
N HIS A 242 4.32 3.18 -16.52
CA HIS A 242 4.76 1.84 -16.10
C HIS A 242 3.79 0.71 -16.43
N ALA A 243 2.57 0.99 -16.90
CA ALA A 243 1.55 -0.02 -17.20
C ALA A 243 2.07 -1.11 -18.15
N ALA A 244 2.76 -0.74 -19.24
CA ALA A 244 3.37 -1.69 -20.17
C ALA A 244 4.41 -2.62 -19.53
N MET A 245 5.11 -2.17 -18.50
CA MET A 245 6.14 -2.95 -17.80
C MET A 245 5.54 -3.86 -16.73
N ILE A 246 4.50 -3.39 -16.01
CA ILE A 246 3.69 -4.21 -15.09
C ILE A 246 3.02 -5.35 -15.87
N ALA A 247 2.37 -5.02 -16.99
CA ALA A 247 1.71 -5.97 -17.86
C ALA A 247 2.67 -7.03 -18.43
N ALA A 248 3.92 -6.65 -18.74
CA ALA A 248 4.93 -7.59 -19.20
C ALA A 248 5.44 -8.54 -18.10
N GLY A 249 5.70 -8.03 -16.89
CA GLY A 249 6.10 -8.87 -15.75
C GLY A 249 5.02 -9.92 -15.40
N PHE A 250 3.74 -9.52 -15.50
CA PHE A 250 2.62 -10.45 -15.36
C PHE A 250 2.55 -11.45 -16.54
N ALA A 251 2.63 -10.98 -17.79
CA ALA A 251 2.56 -11.87 -18.96
C ALA A 251 3.69 -12.91 -19.03
N MET A 252 4.89 -12.58 -18.55
CA MET A 252 6.03 -13.50 -18.47
C MET A 252 5.80 -14.68 -17.52
N THR A 253 5.00 -14.47 -16.46
CA THR A 253 4.70 -15.47 -15.43
C THR A 253 3.38 -16.19 -15.68
N GLN A 254 2.56 -15.67 -16.59
CA GLN A 254 1.26 -16.19 -17.00
C GLN A 254 1.18 -16.39 -18.53
N PRO A 255 2.11 -17.15 -19.16
CA PRO A 255 2.21 -17.26 -20.63
C PRO A 255 0.98 -17.90 -21.29
N GLU A 256 0.12 -18.53 -20.50
CA GLU A 256 -1.14 -19.12 -20.94
C GLU A 256 -2.21 -18.07 -21.27
N LYS A 257 -2.19 -16.91 -20.59
CA LYS A 257 -3.22 -15.87 -20.68
C LYS A 257 -2.92 -14.85 -21.78
N ARG A 258 -3.96 -14.31 -22.42
CA ARG A 258 -3.83 -13.09 -23.26
C ARG A 258 -3.82 -11.88 -22.32
N VAL A 259 -2.80 -11.04 -22.44
CA VAL A 259 -2.56 -9.90 -21.54
C VAL A 259 -2.63 -8.60 -22.34
N TRP A 260 -3.58 -7.74 -21.96
CA TRP A 260 -3.88 -6.49 -22.64
C TRP A 260 -3.43 -5.30 -21.77
N CYS A 261 -2.40 -4.58 -22.23
CA CYS A 261 -2.01 -3.31 -21.63
C CYS A 261 -2.78 -2.17 -22.29
N LEU A 262 -3.57 -1.42 -21.53
CA LEU A 262 -4.20 -0.17 -21.94
C LEU A 262 -3.37 1.02 -21.45
N ASP A 263 -2.53 1.57 -22.31
CA ASP A 263 -1.67 2.71 -22.00
C ASP A 263 -2.04 3.96 -22.83
N GLY A 264 -1.55 5.12 -22.39
CA GLY A 264 -1.72 6.39 -23.10
C GLY A 264 -0.43 6.80 -23.80
N ASP A 265 -0.52 7.44 -24.95
CA ASP A 265 0.64 8.01 -25.67
C ASP A 265 1.61 8.81 -24.78
N GLY A 266 1.10 9.74 -23.96
CA GLY A 266 1.91 10.56 -23.06
C GLY A 266 2.53 9.76 -21.90
N ALA A 267 1.93 8.62 -21.54
CA ALA A 267 2.47 7.71 -20.53
C ALA A 267 3.57 6.82 -21.14
N VAL A 268 3.33 6.22 -22.31
CA VAL A 268 4.35 5.47 -23.05
C VAL A 268 5.53 6.37 -23.42
N LEU A 269 5.30 7.65 -23.75
CA LEU A 269 6.38 8.59 -24.07
C LEU A 269 7.35 8.81 -22.91
N MET A 270 6.85 8.91 -21.67
CA MET A 270 7.69 9.04 -20.47
C MET A 270 8.63 7.85 -20.27
N HIS A 271 8.21 6.66 -20.70
CA HIS A 271 8.94 5.40 -20.53
C HIS A 271 9.11 4.66 -21.87
N MET A 272 9.40 5.40 -22.95
CA MET A 272 9.41 4.88 -24.33
C MET A 272 10.46 3.80 -24.57
N GLY A 273 11.52 3.77 -23.75
CA GLY A 273 12.50 2.67 -23.71
C GLY A 273 11.90 1.31 -23.36
N SER A 274 10.64 1.25 -22.91
CA SER A 274 9.87 0.01 -22.77
C SER A 274 9.73 -0.73 -24.10
N LEU A 275 9.51 -0.02 -25.21
CA LEU A 275 9.24 -0.65 -26.51
C LEU A 275 10.34 -1.62 -26.98
N PRO A 276 11.64 -1.25 -27.03
CA PRO A 276 12.72 -2.19 -27.38
C PRO A 276 12.96 -3.28 -26.32
N CYS A 277 12.68 -3.01 -25.04
CA CYS A 277 12.72 -4.04 -24.00
C CYS A 277 11.63 -5.12 -24.25
N LEU A 278 10.38 -4.69 -24.43
CA LEU A 278 9.23 -5.57 -24.72
C LEU A 278 9.46 -6.41 -25.98
N ALA A 279 9.99 -5.79 -27.05
CA ALA A 279 10.36 -6.48 -28.28
C ALA A 279 11.56 -7.45 -28.12
N ARG A 280 12.54 -7.16 -27.25
CA ARG A 280 13.60 -8.12 -26.91
C ARG A 280 13.04 -9.39 -26.25
N TRP A 281 11.85 -9.32 -25.65
CA TRP A 281 11.15 -10.46 -25.02
C TRP A 281 10.15 -11.16 -25.95
N ASN A 282 10.27 -10.97 -27.26
CA ASN A 282 9.70 -11.86 -28.29
C ASN A 282 9.99 -13.33 -27.92
N GLY A 283 8.95 -14.17 -27.86
CA GLY A 283 9.06 -15.57 -27.40
C GLY A 283 8.59 -15.80 -25.95
N ARG A 284 8.71 -14.77 -25.10
CA ARG A 284 8.16 -14.76 -23.73
C ARG A 284 6.84 -14.00 -23.64
N LEU A 285 6.67 -12.99 -24.49
CA LEU A 285 5.47 -12.15 -24.59
C LEU A 285 4.53 -12.59 -25.74
N ASN A 286 4.46 -13.89 -26.05
CA ASN A 286 3.66 -14.43 -27.17
C ASN A 286 2.15 -14.13 -27.07
N LYS A 287 1.63 -13.83 -25.88
CA LYS A 287 0.22 -13.46 -25.68
C LYS A 287 0.04 -12.03 -25.15
N TYR A 288 1.02 -11.17 -25.39
CA TYR A 288 1.01 -9.76 -24.96
C TYR A 288 0.50 -8.81 -26.06
N VAL A 289 -0.41 -7.90 -25.71
CA VAL A 289 -0.91 -6.84 -26.59
C VAL A 289 -0.82 -5.49 -25.89
N HIS A 290 -0.12 -4.54 -26.52
CA HIS A 290 0.04 -3.17 -26.05
C HIS A 290 -0.88 -2.24 -26.86
N ILE A 291 -1.92 -1.71 -26.22
CA ILE A 291 -2.84 -0.75 -26.83
C ILE A 291 -2.45 0.65 -26.36
N ILE A 292 -2.07 1.51 -27.31
CA ILE A 292 -1.74 2.92 -27.04
C ILE A 292 -2.92 3.78 -27.48
N LEU A 293 -3.59 4.39 -26.51
CA LEU A 293 -4.65 5.37 -26.72
C LEU A 293 -3.97 6.72 -27.01
N ASN A 294 -3.84 7.06 -28.29
CA ASN A 294 -3.08 8.22 -28.79
C ASN A 294 -4.02 9.40 -29.04
N ASN A 295 -3.93 10.48 -28.26
CA ASN A 295 -4.72 11.71 -28.46
C ASN A 295 -3.87 12.99 -28.50
N GLY A 296 -2.55 12.86 -28.49
CA GLY A 296 -1.56 13.93 -28.51
C GLY A 296 -1.45 14.73 -27.21
N ILE A 297 -2.21 14.41 -26.14
CA ILE A 297 -2.32 15.26 -24.95
C ILE A 297 -2.30 14.52 -23.60
N HIS A 298 -1.73 15.17 -22.58
CA HIS A 298 -1.86 14.79 -21.17
C HIS A 298 -3.25 15.16 -20.60
N ASP A 299 -4.30 14.57 -21.19
CA ASP A 299 -5.72 14.82 -20.93
C ASP A 299 -6.12 14.70 -19.44
N SER A 300 -5.47 13.79 -18.71
CA SER A 300 -5.71 13.55 -17.28
C SER A 300 -5.33 14.72 -16.37
N VAL A 301 -4.51 15.66 -16.83
CA VAL A 301 -3.94 16.77 -16.04
C VAL A 301 -4.14 18.16 -16.68
N GLY A 302 -5.16 18.29 -17.53
CA GLY A 302 -5.53 19.57 -18.16
C GLY A 302 -5.29 19.66 -19.67
N GLY A 303 -4.83 18.57 -20.31
CA GLY A 303 -4.81 18.47 -21.78
C GLY A 303 -3.70 19.25 -22.47
N MET A 304 -2.58 19.52 -21.79
CA MET A 304 -1.35 19.99 -22.44
C MET A 304 -0.85 18.94 -23.45
N PRO A 305 -0.30 19.33 -24.62
CA PRO A 305 0.32 18.39 -25.55
C PRO A 305 1.39 17.52 -24.90
N ILE A 306 1.53 16.28 -25.37
CA ILE A 306 2.65 15.41 -24.98
C ILE A 306 3.96 15.96 -25.57
N GLY A 307 5.12 15.60 -25.00
CA GLY A 307 6.42 16.16 -25.40
C GLY A 307 6.93 15.78 -26.80
N ALA A 308 6.27 14.82 -27.46
CA ALA A 308 6.45 14.45 -28.85
C ALA A 308 5.05 14.12 -29.42
N PRO A 309 4.20 15.14 -29.66
CA PRO A 309 2.87 14.92 -30.19
C PRO A 309 2.95 14.47 -31.65
N GLU A 310 4.14 14.55 -32.27
CA GLU A 310 4.49 13.87 -33.51
C GLU A 310 5.32 12.58 -33.30
N LEU A 311 4.75 11.51 -32.71
CA LEU A 311 5.37 10.17 -32.72
C LEU A 311 4.49 9.05 -33.31
N ASP A 312 4.83 8.47 -34.48
CA ASP A 312 4.16 7.27 -35.04
C ASP A 312 4.55 6.02 -34.25
N TRP A 313 3.63 5.58 -33.37
CA TRP A 313 3.85 4.45 -32.48
C TRP A 313 3.99 3.11 -33.19
N ARG A 314 3.36 2.90 -34.36
CA ARG A 314 3.56 1.65 -35.14
C ARG A 314 4.97 1.59 -35.71
N ALA A 315 5.50 2.72 -36.16
CA ALA A 315 6.86 2.84 -36.67
C ALA A 315 7.87 2.58 -35.55
N GLN A 316 7.69 3.22 -34.38
CA GLN A 316 8.53 2.96 -33.20
C GLN A 316 8.50 1.49 -32.76
N ALA A 317 7.30 0.91 -32.61
CA ALA A 317 7.15 -0.48 -32.20
C ALA A 317 7.75 -1.47 -33.21
N ARG A 318 7.60 -1.20 -34.51
CA ARG A 318 8.18 -2.04 -35.58
C ARG A 318 9.71 -1.93 -35.63
N ALA A 319 10.25 -0.72 -35.44
CA ALA A 319 11.70 -0.50 -35.35
C ALA A 319 12.30 -1.11 -34.07
N ALA A 320 11.54 -1.12 -32.97
CA ALA A 320 11.89 -1.80 -31.72
C ALA A 320 11.90 -3.33 -31.85
N GLY A 321 11.07 -3.89 -32.74
CA GLY A 321 11.01 -5.33 -33.05
C GLY A 321 9.72 -6.05 -32.63
N TYR A 322 8.63 -5.33 -32.39
CA TYR A 322 7.29 -5.93 -32.19
C TYR A 322 6.89 -6.77 -33.40
N ARG A 323 6.26 -7.93 -33.15
CA ARG A 323 5.89 -8.89 -34.20
C ARG A 323 4.77 -8.39 -35.10
N LEU A 324 3.84 -7.61 -34.56
CA LEU A 324 2.71 -7.05 -35.29
C LEU A 324 2.43 -5.61 -34.80
N THR A 325 2.24 -4.68 -35.74
CA THR A 325 1.90 -3.28 -35.43
C THR A 325 0.70 -2.81 -36.24
N LEU A 326 -0.40 -2.53 -35.53
CA LEU A 326 -1.73 -2.19 -36.07
C LEU A 326 -2.09 -0.75 -35.70
N ARG A 327 -3.04 -0.14 -36.42
CA ARG A 327 -3.61 1.17 -36.09
C ARG A 327 -5.11 1.16 -36.35
N ALA A 328 -5.85 1.87 -35.52
CA ALA A 328 -7.25 2.16 -35.71
C ALA A 328 -7.52 3.64 -35.38
N ALA A 329 -8.20 4.35 -36.28
CA ALA A 329 -8.81 5.66 -36.00
C ALA A 329 -10.33 5.54 -35.82
N THR A 330 -10.95 4.46 -36.30
CA THR A 330 -12.40 4.20 -36.25
C THR A 330 -12.76 2.96 -35.42
N ALA A 331 -14.04 2.88 -35.03
CA ALA A 331 -14.58 1.73 -34.29
C ALA A 331 -14.60 0.41 -35.08
N ALA A 332 -14.56 0.46 -36.42
CA ALA A 332 -14.51 -0.72 -37.28
C ALA A 332 -13.08 -1.29 -37.34
N GLU A 333 -12.11 -0.43 -37.65
CA GLU A 333 -10.68 -0.77 -37.65
C GLU A 333 -10.23 -1.30 -36.29
N LEU A 334 -10.76 -0.76 -35.18
CA LEU A 334 -10.42 -1.23 -33.83
C LEU A 334 -10.89 -2.67 -33.60
N LYS A 335 -12.10 -3.04 -34.07
CA LYS A 335 -12.60 -4.43 -33.99
C LYS A 335 -11.80 -5.39 -34.85
N GLU A 336 -11.42 -4.98 -36.05
CA GLU A 336 -10.53 -5.75 -36.93
C GLU A 336 -9.15 -5.94 -36.30
N ALA A 337 -8.56 -4.87 -35.75
CA ALA A 337 -7.24 -4.91 -35.12
C ALA A 337 -7.21 -5.79 -33.87
N LEU A 338 -8.26 -5.74 -33.02
CA LEU A 338 -8.40 -6.61 -31.86
C LEU A 338 -8.60 -8.07 -32.26
N SER A 339 -9.39 -8.34 -33.31
CA SER A 339 -9.57 -9.68 -33.87
C SER A 339 -8.27 -10.26 -34.41
N ALA A 340 -7.45 -9.45 -35.10
CA ALA A 340 -6.13 -9.86 -35.56
C ALA A 340 -5.16 -10.12 -34.39
N ALA A 341 -5.17 -9.28 -33.36
CA ALA A 341 -4.33 -9.44 -32.17
C ALA A 341 -4.70 -10.66 -31.30
N ARG A 342 -5.98 -11.06 -31.28
CA ARG A 342 -6.48 -12.26 -30.58
C ARG A 342 -5.83 -13.56 -31.10
N VAL A 343 -5.53 -13.64 -32.40
CA VAL A 343 -4.97 -14.84 -33.05
C VAL A 343 -3.47 -14.76 -33.36
N ALA A 344 -2.87 -13.58 -33.32
CA ALA A 344 -1.44 -13.39 -33.54
C ALA A 344 -0.59 -13.72 -32.29
N ASP A 345 0.68 -14.05 -32.53
CA ASP A 345 1.71 -14.10 -31.49
C ASP A 345 2.30 -12.71 -31.23
N GLY A 346 2.23 -12.28 -29.97
CA GLY A 346 2.78 -11.03 -29.46
C GLY A 346 4.30 -11.04 -29.25
N PRO A 347 4.88 -9.92 -28.80
CA PRO A 347 4.21 -8.66 -28.47
C PRO A 347 3.60 -7.99 -29.71
N ILE A 348 2.31 -7.68 -29.63
CA ILE A 348 1.56 -6.90 -30.62
C ILE A 348 1.41 -5.47 -30.09
N LEU A 349 1.45 -4.46 -30.97
CA LEU A 349 1.05 -3.09 -30.64
C LEU A 349 -0.14 -2.65 -31.50
N ILE A 350 -1.14 -2.04 -30.87
CA ILE A 350 -2.27 -1.38 -31.53
C ILE A 350 -2.22 0.10 -31.17
N GLU A 351 -1.95 0.95 -32.15
CA GLU A 351 -2.07 2.40 -32.02
C GLU A 351 -3.53 2.81 -32.26
N VAL A 352 -4.25 3.19 -31.21
CA VAL A 352 -5.67 3.59 -31.30
C VAL A 352 -5.74 5.10 -31.17
N ILE A 353 -5.98 5.79 -32.29
CA ILE A 353 -5.98 7.25 -32.31
C ILE A 353 -7.35 7.75 -31.89
N VAL A 354 -7.38 8.55 -30.82
CA VAL A 354 -8.59 9.02 -30.18
C VAL A 354 -8.58 10.53 -29.95
N CYS A 355 -9.77 11.11 -29.86
CA CYS A 355 -10.01 12.51 -29.59
C CYS A 355 -9.67 12.87 -28.13
N PRO A 356 -9.13 14.07 -27.90
CA PRO A 356 -9.11 14.73 -26.59
C PRO A 356 -10.45 14.70 -25.84
N GLY A 357 -10.40 14.50 -24.53
CA GLY A 357 -11.53 14.70 -23.62
C GLY A 357 -11.97 13.46 -22.85
N ALA A 358 -12.87 13.68 -21.90
CA ALA A 358 -13.61 12.68 -21.16
C ALA A 358 -14.95 13.28 -20.71
N ARG A 359 -15.89 12.44 -20.25
CA ARG A 359 -17.09 12.90 -19.55
C ARG A 359 -16.74 13.74 -18.31
N ALA A 360 -17.60 14.69 -17.95
CA ALA A 360 -17.34 15.65 -16.86
C ALA A 360 -17.57 15.06 -15.46
N ASP A 361 -18.36 13.99 -15.38
CA ASP A 361 -18.83 13.28 -14.19
C ASP A 361 -18.00 12.02 -13.87
N LEU A 362 -16.88 11.81 -14.57
CA LEU A 362 -16.03 10.62 -14.46
C LEU A 362 -15.58 10.34 -13.02
N GLY A 363 -16.07 9.23 -12.45
CA GLY A 363 -15.76 8.79 -11.10
C GLY A 363 -14.30 8.34 -10.89
N ARG A 364 -14.06 7.73 -9.73
CA ARG A 364 -12.81 7.05 -9.36
C ARG A 364 -13.16 5.67 -8.80
N PRO A 365 -12.24 4.69 -8.88
CA PRO A 365 -12.30 3.51 -8.03
C PRO A 365 -12.54 3.90 -6.56
N LYS A 366 -13.42 3.16 -5.90
CA LYS A 366 -13.72 3.31 -4.46
C LYS A 366 -12.85 2.39 -3.60
N GLU A 367 -12.40 1.31 -4.22
CA GLU A 367 -11.65 0.21 -3.65
C GLU A 367 -10.21 0.67 -3.36
N SER A 368 -9.59 0.13 -2.32
CA SER A 368 -8.21 0.52 -2.01
C SER A 368 -7.24 -0.03 -3.06
N ALA A 369 -6.06 0.58 -3.19
CA ALA A 369 -5.01 0.07 -4.07
C ALA A 369 -4.59 -1.38 -3.70
N LEU A 370 -4.56 -1.71 -2.40
CA LEU A 370 -4.33 -3.06 -1.88
C LEU A 370 -5.48 -4.03 -2.25
N THR A 371 -6.73 -3.57 -2.19
CA THR A 371 -7.91 -4.35 -2.62
C THR A 371 -7.82 -4.69 -4.11
N ASN A 372 -7.55 -3.71 -4.96
CA ASN A 372 -7.40 -3.84 -6.42
C ASN A 372 -6.30 -4.85 -6.81
N ILE A 373 -5.11 -4.80 -6.20
CA ILE A 373 -4.07 -5.82 -6.47
C ILE A 373 -4.47 -7.20 -5.95
N ASN A 374 -5.00 -7.31 -4.73
CA ASN A 374 -5.39 -8.60 -4.15
C ASN A 374 -6.56 -9.26 -4.92
N GLU A 375 -7.57 -8.50 -5.36
CA GLU A 375 -8.67 -9.00 -6.18
C GLU A 375 -8.19 -9.49 -7.56
N PHE A 376 -7.32 -8.72 -8.22
CA PHE A 376 -6.75 -9.09 -9.53
C PHE A 376 -5.90 -10.37 -9.45
N MET A 377 -5.04 -10.48 -8.41
CA MET A 377 -4.25 -11.68 -8.16
C MET A 377 -5.16 -12.90 -7.93
N ASN A 378 -6.16 -12.77 -7.06
CA ASN A 378 -7.14 -13.83 -6.78
C ASN A 378 -7.94 -14.26 -8.02
N TYR A 379 -8.42 -13.30 -8.83
CA TYR A 379 -9.16 -13.56 -10.07
C TYR A 379 -8.32 -14.34 -11.08
N HIS A 380 -7.01 -14.11 -11.12
CA HIS A 380 -6.09 -14.86 -11.98
C HIS A 380 -5.49 -16.13 -11.36
N GLY A 381 -5.90 -16.49 -10.14
CA GLY A 381 -5.52 -17.74 -9.47
C GLY A 381 -4.26 -17.64 -8.61
N VAL A 382 -3.71 -16.44 -8.43
CA VAL A 382 -2.53 -16.18 -7.59
C VAL A 382 -3.04 -15.77 -6.21
N ARG A 383 -2.90 -16.67 -5.23
CA ARG A 383 -3.29 -16.40 -3.83
C ARG A 383 -2.05 -16.14 -3.00
N LEU A 384 -2.07 -15.05 -2.23
CA LEU A 384 -1.08 -14.78 -1.19
C LEU A 384 -1.50 -15.49 0.10
N GLU A 385 -0.51 -15.90 0.90
CA GLU A 385 -0.74 -16.13 2.33
C GLU A 385 -1.06 -14.77 3.00
N ALA A 386 -1.87 -14.79 4.07
CA ALA A 386 -2.37 -13.57 4.67
C ALA A 386 -1.24 -12.65 5.16
N HIS A 387 -1.26 -11.39 4.75
CA HIS A 387 -0.33 -10.37 5.21
C HIS A 387 -0.54 -10.15 6.72
N PRO A 388 0.50 -10.01 7.57
CA PRO A 388 0.29 -9.70 9.00
C PRO A 388 -0.43 -8.38 9.31
N GLU A 389 -0.70 -7.52 8.32
CA GLU A 389 -1.56 -6.32 8.45
C GLU A 389 -2.94 -6.50 7.77
N GLU A 390 -3.15 -7.62 7.06
CA GLU A 390 -4.48 -8.11 6.60
C GLU A 390 -4.99 -9.29 7.46
N GLU A 391 -4.16 -9.82 8.37
CA GLU A 391 -4.66 -10.30 9.66
C GLU A 391 -5.30 -9.11 10.40
N TYR A 392 -6.56 -8.84 10.03
CA TYR A 392 -7.55 -8.71 11.08
C TYR A 392 -7.39 -9.95 11.96
N LEU A 393 -6.67 -9.84 13.07
CA LEU A 393 -6.68 -10.92 14.05
C LEU A 393 -8.15 -11.09 14.46
N VAL A 394 -8.74 -12.17 13.99
CA VAL A 394 -10.02 -12.68 14.44
C VAL A 394 -9.71 -14.06 14.95
N LEU A 395 -9.02 -14.10 16.08
CA LEU A 395 -8.66 -15.32 16.81
C LEU A 395 -9.93 -16.02 17.29
N SER A 396 -10.58 -16.75 16.39
CA SER A 396 -11.55 -17.78 16.74
C SER A 396 -10.81 -18.96 17.35
N LYS A 397 -11.23 -19.40 18.54
CA LYS A 397 -10.63 -20.56 19.22
C LYS A 397 -10.71 -21.87 18.44
N ASP A 398 -11.55 -21.91 17.39
CA ASP A 398 -11.57 -22.95 16.36
C ASP A 398 -10.85 -22.44 15.08
N GLU A 399 -9.68 -22.99 14.77
CA GLU A 399 -8.82 -22.66 13.61
C GLU A 399 -9.40 -23.13 12.25
N LYS A 400 -10.73 -23.22 12.12
CA LYS A 400 -11.42 -23.91 11.00
C LYS A 400 -12.51 -23.10 10.31
N THR A 401 -12.67 -21.83 10.67
CA THR A 401 -13.74 -20.98 10.11
C THR A 401 -13.12 -19.85 9.28
N ASP A 402 -13.19 -19.97 7.95
CA ASP A 402 -13.07 -18.82 7.06
C ASP A 402 -14.28 -17.90 7.31
N LEU A 403 -14.02 -16.70 7.83
CA LEU A 403 -15.07 -15.75 8.22
C LEU A 403 -15.43 -14.75 7.11
N THR A 404 -14.82 -14.86 5.92
CA THR A 404 -15.37 -14.21 4.70
C THR A 404 -16.66 -14.90 4.23
N VAL A 405 -16.85 -16.17 4.62
CA VAL A 405 -18.08 -16.94 4.42
C VAL A 405 -18.72 -17.23 5.79
N LEU A 406 -19.69 -16.42 6.19
CA LEU A 406 -20.48 -16.69 7.41
C LEU A 406 -21.12 -18.10 7.30
N PRO A 407 -20.80 -19.04 8.22
CA PRO A 407 -21.52 -20.31 8.30
C PRO A 407 -22.98 -20.08 8.71
N GLY A 408 -23.81 -21.11 8.61
CA GLY A 408 -25.21 -21.05 9.03
C GLY A 408 -25.40 -20.45 10.43
N ARG A 409 -26.42 -19.58 10.58
CA ARG A 409 -26.73 -18.85 11.83
C ARG A 409 -27.34 -19.77 12.91
N ASP A 410 -26.55 -20.70 13.42
CA ASP A 410 -26.96 -21.62 14.50
C ASP A 410 -26.93 -20.97 15.90
N MET A 411 -26.20 -19.86 16.07
CA MET A 411 -26.21 -19.02 17.27
C MET A 411 -26.14 -17.52 16.91
N PRO A 412 -26.69 -16.61 17.74
CA PRO A 412 -26.57 -15.17 17.53
C PRO A 412 -25.13 -14.67 17.68
N GLU A 413 -24.81 -13.59 16.96
CA GLU A 413 -23.54 -12.88 17.08
C GLU A 413 -23.64 -11.68 18.02
N VAL A 414 -22.76 -11.63 19.02
CA VAL A 414 -22.77 -10.65 20.13
C VAL A 414 -21.49 -9.83 20.10
N PHE A 415 -21.62 -8.49 20.08
CA PHE A 415 -20.50 -7.55 20.00
C PHE A 415 -20.35 -6.66 21.24
N THR A 416 -19.11 -6.32 21.62
CA THR A 416 -18.81 -5.27 22.61
C THR A 416 -17.47 -4.60 22.29
N CYS A 417 -17.28 -3.33 22.70
CA CYS A 417 -16.06 -2.55 22.46
C CYS A 417 -15.23 -2.37 23.74
N PHE A 418 -13.94 -2.69 23.70
CA PHE A 418 -13.00 -2.57 24.81
C PHE A 418 -11.91 -1.51 24.51
N THR A 419 -11.85 -0.50 25.39
CA THR A 419 -10.87 0.61 25.36
C THR A 419 -9.97 0.60 26.61
N THR A 420 -9.69 -0.59 27.14
CA THR A 420 -9.05 -0.76 28.46
C THR A 420 -7.65 -1.36 28.39
N ASP A 421 -6.72 -0.76 29.11
CA ASP A 421 -5.37 -1.28 29.36
C ASP A 421 -5.36 -2.33 30.50
N VAL A 422 -6.49 -2.53 31.20
CA VAL A 422 -6.62 -3.45 32.34
C VAL A 422 -7.98 -4.15 32.35
N ILE A 423 -7.99 -5.48 32.45
CA ILE A 423 -9.18 -6.29 32.71
C ILE A 423 -9.46 -6.35 34.23
N HIS A 424 -10.73 -6.21 34.61
CA HIS A 424 -11.20 -6.27 35.99
C HIS A 424 -12.60 -6.87 36.06
N GLU A 425 -13.13 -7.11 37.26
CA GLU A 425 -14.40 -7.83 37.48
C GLU A 425 -15.57 -7.30 36.64
N GLY A 426 -15.73 -5.98 36.48
CA GLY A 426 -16.75 -5.40 35.59
C GLY A 426 -16.65 -5.80 34.12
N HIS A 427 -15.44 -5.89 33.55
CA HIS A 427 -15.23 -6.36 32.18
C HIS A 427 -15.55 -7.86 32.05
N LEU A 428 -15.14 -8.66 33.04
CA LEU A 428 -15.45 -10.10 33.07
C LEU A 428 -16.97 -10.35 33.24
N ASN A 429 -17.65 -9.55 34.07
CA ASN A 429 -19.11 -9.60 34.21
C ASN A 429 -19.81 -9.29 32.88
N LEU A 430 -19.39 -8.23 32.16
CA LEU A 430 -19.93 -7.88 30.84
C LEU A 430 -19.77 -9.04 29.84
N LEU A 431 -18.60 -9.69 29.79
CA LEU A 431 -18.35 -10.82 28.89
C LEU A 431 -19.12 -12.09 29.28
N ARG A 432 -19.30 -12.38 30.57
CA ARG A 432 -20.16 -13.47 31.05
C ARG A 432 -21.62 -13.26 30.66
N ARG A 433 -22.12 -12.02 30.82
CA ARG A 433 -23.45 -11.64 30.34
C ARG A 433 -23.54 -11.74 28.81
N ALA A 434 -22.49 -11.40 28.07
CA ALA A 434 -22.45 -11.55 26.61
C ALA A 434 -22.58 -13.02 26.17
N LYS A 435 -21.88 -13.93 26.86
CA LYS A 435 -21.91 -15.39 26.63
C LYS A 435 -23.29 -16.03 26.81
N GLU A 436 -24.20 -15.42 27.56
CA GLU A 436 -25.59 -15.90 27.68
C GLU A 436 -26.42 -15.71 26.41
N TYR A 437 -25.97 -14.86 25.48
CA TYR A 437 -26.73 -14.46 24.30
C TYR A 437 -26.22 -15.01 22.96
N GLY A 438 -24.99 -15.55 22.90
CA GLY A 438 -24.41 -16.08 21.66
C GLY A 438 -22.88 -16.06 21.62
N ARG A 439 -22.32 -16.02 20.41
CA ARG A 439 -20.86 -15.95 20.17
C ARG A 439 -20.35 -14.55 20.47
N VAL A 440 -19.32 -14.44 21.32
CA VAL A 440 -18.84 -13.14 21.84
C VAL A 440 -17.64 -12.63 21.06
N THR A 441 -17.83 -11.50 20.39
CA THR A 441 -16.82 -10.81 19.58
C THR A 441 -16.48 -9.46 20.22
N VAL A 442 -15.21 -9.18 20.47
CA VAL A 442 -14.76 -7.93 21.13
C VAL A 442 -13.97 -7.05 20.18
N GLY A 443 -14.44 -5.82 19.94
CA GLY A 443 -13.65 -4.78 19.26
C GLY A 443 -12.61 -4.19 20.20
N VAL A 444 -11.34 -4.18 19.78
CA VAL A 444 -10.25 -3.51 20.51
C VAL A 444 -9.85 -2.26 19.73
N LEU A 445 -10.00 -1.11 20.38
CA LEU A 445 -9.77 0.20 19.78
C LEU A 445 -8.26 0.47 19.62
N VAL A 446 -7.83 0.90 18.43
CA VAL A 446 -6.43 1.27 18.12
C VAL A 446 -5.95 2.48 18.93
N ASP A 447 -4.62 2.63 19.08
CA ASP A 447 -4.02 3.70 19.88
C ASP A 447 -4.40 5.10 19.39
N GLU A 448 -4.39 5.30 18.08
CA GLU A 448 -4.73 6.55 17.38
C GLU A 448 -6.16 7.00 17.65
N ALA A 449 -7.07 6.07 17.94
CA ALA A 449 -8.48 6.34 18.23
C ALA A 449 -8.73 6.46 19.74
N ALA A 450 -8.16 5.58 20.57
CA ALA A 450 -8.29 5.64 22.03
C ALA A 450 -7.77 6.97 22.61
N VAL A 451 -6.65 7.48 22.07
CA VAL A 451 -6.07 8.78 22.43
C VAL A 451 -7.05 9.94 22.24
N GLN A 452 -7.96 9.87 21.26
CA GLN A 452 -8.83 11.01 20.91
C GLN A 452 -9.94 11.27 21.92
N PHE A 453 -10.28 10.32 22.80
CA PHE A 453 -11.55 10.36 23.55
C PHE A 453 -11.46 10.27 25.07
N SER A 454 -10.33 9.85 25.65
CA SER A 454 -10.02 10.00 27.10
C SER A 454 -8.76 9.25 27.54
N ARG A 455 -8.48 8.11 26.89
CA ARG A 455 -7.48 7.14 27.37
C ARG A 455 -6.26 7.20 26.49
N PHE A 456 -5.19 7.80 27.02
CA PHE A 456 -3.87 7.70 26.41
C PHE A 456 -3.28 6.32 26.76
N PRO A 457 -3.17 5.37 25.80
CA PRO A 457 -2.93 3.98 26.16
C PRO A 457 -1.52 3.75 26.70
N THR A 458 -1.46 2.98 27.78
CA THR A 458 -0.25 2.73 28.56
C THR A 458 0.43 1.40 28.23
N ILE A 459 -0.34 0.44 27.70
CA ILE A 459 0.15 -0.69 26.93
C ILE A 459 -0.20 -0.46 25.45
N SER A 460 0.45 -1.17 24.53
CA SER A 460 0.21 -1.01 23.09
C SER A 460 -1.15 -1.57 22.67
N TYR A 461 -1.56 -1.26 21.44
CA TYR A 461 -2.76 -1.85 20.83
C TYR A 461 -2.65 -3.38 20.76
N GLU A 462 -1.49 -3.91 20.38
CA GLU A 462 -1.21 -5.34 20.29
C GLU A 462 -1.23 -6.01 21.66
N GLU A 463 -0.71 -5.34 22.71
CA GLU A 463 -0.80 -5.81 24.09
C GLU A 463 -2.25 -5.85 24.60
N ARG A 464 -3.07 -4.83 24.30
CA ARG A 464 -4.52 -4.86 24.58
C ARG A 464 -5.21 -6.00 23.83
N PHE A 465 -4.86 -6.17 22.56
CA PHE A 465 -5.45 -7.18 21.69
C PHE A 465 -5.21 -8.59 22.24
N ALA A 466 -3.95 -8.93 22.52
CA ALA A 466 -3.57 -10.22 23.09
C ALA A 466 -4.19 -10.45 24.48
N MET A 467 -4.26 -9.42 25.33
CA MET A 467 -4.91 -9.48 26.64
C MET A 467 -6.40 -9.81 26.53
N VAL A 468 -7.11 -9.29 25.54
CA VAL A 468 -8.55 -9.57 25.31
C VAL A 468 -8.76 -10.94 24.68
N ALA A 469 -7.92 -11.34 23.70
CA ALA A 469 -8.01 -12.65 23.05
C ALA A 469 -7.75 -13.83 24.00
N ALA A 470 -6.91 -13.63 25.02
CA ALA A 470 -6.64 -14.62 26.06
C ALA A 470 -7.82 -14.90 27.02
N LEU A 471 -8.91 -14.12 26.99
CA LEU A 471 -10.02 -14.27 27.93
C LEU A 471 -10.88 -15.49 27.61
N PRO A 472 -11.24 -16.35 28.60
CA PRO A 472 -12.10 -17.51 28.38
C PRO A 472 -13.46 -17.16 27.76
N GLU A 473 -14.08 -16.07 28.24
CA GLU A 473 -15.42 -15.62 27.84
C GLU A 473 -15.48 -14.95 26.44
N VAL A 474 -14.35 -14.78 25.74
CA VAL A 474 -14.27 -14.19 24.38
C VAL A 474 -14.15 -15.30 23.33
N ASP A 475 -14.95 -15.26 22.26
CA ASP A 475 -14.81 -16.21 21.14
C ASP A 475 -13.98 -15.66 20.00
N ARG A 476 -14.06 -14.34 19.78
CA ARG A 476 -13.37 -13.61 18.71
C ARG A 476 -12.98 -12.21 19.22
N VAL A 477 -11.90 -11.66 18.67
CA VAL A 477 -11.53 -10.26 18.84
C VAL A 477 -11.47 -9.62 17.44
N MET A 478 -11.54 -8.30 17.32
CA MET A 478 -11.35 -7.59 16.05
C MET A 478 -10.75 -6.19 16.25
N VAL A 479 -10.21 -5.62 15.17
CA VAL A 479 -9.63 -4.28 15.14
C VAL A 479 -10.71 -3.22 14.95
N GLN A 480 -10.76 -2.23 15.84
CA GLN A 480 -11.67 -1.08 15.73
C GLN A 480 -10.89 0.23 15.59
N HIS A 481 -11.22 1.03 14.58
CA HIS A 481 -10.46 2.21 14.12
C HIS A 481 -11.11 3.56 14.41
N ASP A 482 -12.42 3.62 14.66
CA ASP A 482 -13.12 4.81 15.20
C ASP A 482 -13.85 4.41 16.50
N LEU A 483 -14.19 5.37 17.36
CA LEU A 483 -15.03 5.12 18.54
C LEU A 483 -16.50 4.93 18.15
N MET A 484 -16.93 5.54 17.03
CA MET A 484 -18.19 5.20 16.38
C MET A 484 -18.07 3.81 15.74
N TYR A 485 -19.17 3.04 15.71
CA TYR A 485 -19.14 1.62 15.34
C TYR A 485 -19.29 1.40 13.82
N ASP A 486 -19.24 2.46 13.01
CA ASP A 486 -19.40 2.40 11.55
C ASP A 486 -18.40 1.43 10.90
N ASP A 487 -17.11 1.53 11.28
CA ASP A 487 -16.06 0.65 10.75
C ASP A 487 -16.27 -0.81 11.16
N VAL A 488 -16.85 -1.06 12.34
CA VAL A 488 -17.25 -2.41 12.78
C VAL A 488 -18.40 -2.91 11.91
N PHE A 489 -19.45 -2.12 11.74
CA PHE A 489 -20.69 -2.53 11.08
C PHE A 489 -20.58 -2.69 9.55
N GLU A 490 -19.65 -1.99 8.90
CA GLU A 490 -19.26 -2.25 7.51
C GLU A 490 -18.66 -3.67 7.32
N ARG A 491 -17.98 -4.20 8.34
CA ARG A 491 -17.30 -5.52 8.30
C ARG A 491 -18.08 -6.65 9.00
N PHE A 492 -18.94 -6.30 9.95
CA PHE A 492 -19.60 -7.27 10.84
C PHE A 492 -20.92 -6.71 11.37
N GLN A 493 -22.03 -7.35 11.01
CA GLN A 493 -23.37 -7.03 11.49
C GLN A 493 -23.77 -7.98 12.64
N PRO A 494 -23.54 -7.62 13.91
CA PRO A 494 -23.99 -8.42 15.04
C PRO A 494 -25.51 -8.37 15.20
N ASP A 495 -26.11 -9.46 15.70
CA ASP A 495 -27.51 -9.47 16.12
C ASP A 495 -27.70 -8.69 17.43
N ILE A 496 -26.65 -8.62 18.26
CA ILE A 496 -26.68 -8.01 19.60
C ILE A 496 -25.42 -7.19 19.84
N VAL A 497 -25.57 -5.93 20.24
CA VAL A 497 -24.48 -5.17 20.90
C VAL A 497 -24.74 -5.13 22.40
N ILE A 498 -23.76 -5.52 23.20
CA ILE A 498 -23.83 -5.53 24.66
C ILE A 498 -22.80 -4.59 25.27
N HIS A 499 -23.22 -3.75 26.20
CA HIS A 499 -22.35 -2.72 26.81
C HIS A 499 -22.81 -2.40 28.23
N GLY A 500 -21.94 -1.77 29.03
CA GLY A 500 -22.32 -1.22 30.32
C GLY A 500 -23.36 -0.08 30.21
N ASP A 501 -24.33 -0.04 31.12
CA ASP A 501 -25.41 0.97 31.13
C ASP A 501 -24.91 2.42 31.39
N ASN A 502 -23.64 2.58 31.76
CA ASN A 502 -22.97 3.87 31.87
C ASN A 502 -23.02 4.69 30.56
N TRP A 503 -23.08 4.05 29.39
CA TRP A 503 -23.19 4.75 28.11
C TRP A 503 -24.57 5.36 27.80
N ARG A 504 -25.58 5.14 28.66
CA ARG A 504 -26.93 5.71 28.48
C ARG A 504 -27.00 7.20 28.84
N SER A 505 -25.88 7.81 29.25
CA SER A 505 -25.79 9.20 29.73
C SER A 505 -24.46 9.86 29.33
N GLY A 506 -24.40 11.20 29.40
CA GLY A 506 -23.24 11.96 28.97
C GLY A 506 -22.98 11.86 27.45
N PHE A 507 -21.76 12.16 27.02
CA PHE A 507 -21.35 12.10 25.60
C PHE A 507 -21.47 10.69 25.01
N LEU A 508 -21.30 9.65 25.84
CA LEU A 508 -21.42 8.25 25.44
C LEU A 508 -22.82 7.92 24.91
N LYS A 509 -23.86 8.68 25.32
CA LYS A 509 -25.23 8.51 24.79
C LYS A 509 -25.28 8.75 23.28
N THR A 510 -24.49 9.69 22.75
CA THR A 510 -24.42 9.95 21.30
C THR A 510 -23.95 8.71 20.52
N ILE A 511 -23.01 7.94 21.09
CA ILE A 511 -22.53 6.69 20.50
C ILE A 511 -23.63 5.63 20.59
N ARG A 512 -24.26 5.47 21.76
CA ARG A 512 -25.37 4.52 21.96
C ARG A 512 -26.53 4.80 21.00
N ASP A 513 -26.95 6.05 20.85
CA ASP A 513 -28.03 6.48 19.96
C ASP A 513 -27.69 6.28 18.47
N HIS A 514 -26.40 6.28 18.14
CA HIS A 514 -25.91 6.00 16.79
C HIS A 514 -25.92 4.49 16.51
N VAL A 515 -25.40 3.68 17.44
CA VAL A 515 -25.44 2.22 17.39
C VAL A 515 -26.88 1.68 17.35
N GLU A 516 -27.79 2.24 18.14
CA GLU A 516 -29.20 1.83 18.19
C GLU A 516 -29.93 2.10 16.85
N ARG A 517 -29.52 3.14 16.12
CA ARG A 517 -30.03 3.46 14.79
C ARG A 517 -29.54 2.47 13.74
N GLN A 518 -28.23 2.20 13.70
CA GLN A 518 -27.61 1.31 12.72
C GLN A 518 -28.08 -0.13 12.89
N LEU A 519 -28.10 -0.65 14.12
CA LEU A 519 -28.66 -1.99 14.40
C LEU A 519 -30.10 -2.15 13.90
N GLY A 520 -30.89 -1.06 13.92
CA GLY A 520 -32.25 -1.05 13.38
C GLY A 520 -32.35 -1.33 11.88
N GLU A 521 -31.28 -1.15 11.10
CA GLU A 521 -31.25 -1.37 9.65
C GLU A 521 -31.25 -2.87 9.30
N TRP A 522 -30.70 -3.74 10.15
CA TRP A 522 -30.72 -5.21 10.01
C TRP A 522 -31.48 -5.93 11.14
N GLY A 523 -32.17 -5.21 12.03
CA GLY A 523 -32.98 -5.77 13.11
C GLY A 523 -32.20 -6.26 14.34
N GLY A 524 -30.94 -5.83 14.50
CA GLY A 524 -30.16 -6.06 15.71
C GLY A 524 -30.66 -5.27 16.91
N ARG A 525 -30.12 -5.55 18.11
CA ARG A 525 -30.56 -4.91 19.37
C ARG A 525 -29.44 -4.59 20.35
N ILE A 526 -29.67 -3.60 21.21
CA ILE A 526 -28.78 -3.27 22.35
C ILE A 526 -29.20 -4.05 23.60
N ILE A 527 -28.21 -4.52 24.38
CA ILE A 527 -28.37 -5.00 25.76
C ILE A 527 -27.50 -4.14 26.68
N ASP A 528 -28.16 -3.32 27.51
CA ASP A 528 -27.54 -2.50 28.56
C ASP A 528 -27.33 -3.35 29.83
N VAL A 529 -26.07 -3.57 30.25
CA VAL A 529 -25.69 -4.34 31.46
C VAL A 529 -25.37 -3.40 32.63
N PRO A 530 -25.90 -3.61 33.86
CA PRO A 530 -25.62 -2.74 35.00
C PRO A 530 -24.12 -2.60 35.31
N TYR A 531 -23.60 -1.37 35.28
CA TYR A 531 -22.17 -1.11 35.41
C TYR A 531 -21.62 -1.47 36.80
N THR A 532 -20.60 -2.32 36.84
CA THR A 532 -20.02 -2.85 38.09
C THR A 532 -19.19 -1.79 38.83
N HIS A 533 -19.77 -1.21 39.88
CA HIS A 533 -19.17 -0.15 40.68
C HIS A 533 -18.32 -0.67 41.86
N ASP A 534 -17.10 -1.17 41.61
CA ASP A 534 -16.16 -1.55 42.67
C ASP A 534 -15.31 -0.35 43.18
N PRO A 535 -15.34 -0.02 44.49
CA PRO A 535 -14.43 0.95 45.09
C PRO A 535 -12.93 0.64 44.92
N LYS A 536 -12.53 -0.63 44.82
CA LYS A 536 -11.12 -1.01 44.61
C LYS A 536 -10.67 -0.68 43.19
N VAL A 537 -11.50 -0.96 42.17
CA VAL A 537 -11.24 -0.52 40.78
C VAL A 537 -11.02 1.00 40.73
N LYS A 538 -11.89 1.81 41.35
CA LYS A 538 -11.68 3.27 41.44
C LYS A 538 -10.38 3.66 42.15
N GLN A 539 -9.92 2.89 43.14
CA GLN A 539 -8.64 3.13 43.81
C GLN A 539 -7.42 2.73 42.95
N ILE A 540 -7.55 1.66 42.14
CA ILE A 540 -6.54 1.23 41.17
C ILE A 540 -6.40 2.28 40.07
N GLU A 541 -7.51 2.68 39.43
CA GLU A 541 -7.54 3.75 38.42
C GLU A 541 -6.93 5.04 38.95
N ARG A 542 -7.33 5.49 40.15
CA ARG A 542 -6.77 6.72 40.74
C ARG A 542 -5.25 6.66 40.91
N ARG A 543 -4.72 5.57 41.50
CA ARG A 543 -3.26 5.37 41.64
C ARG A 543 -2.54 5.31 40.29
N TYR A 544 -3.25 4.93 39.24
CA TYR A 544 -2.74 4.91 37.86
C TYR A 544 -2.64 6.33 37.30
N TYR A 545 -3.69 7.15 37.42
CA TYR A 545 -3.68 8.56 37.01
C TYR A 545 -2.67 9.40 37.82
N ASP A 546 -2.53 9.14 39.13
CA ASP A 546 -1.53 9.80 39.99
C ASP A 546 -0.10 9.57 39.45
N ARG A 547 0.21 8.39 38.88
CA ARG A 547 1.48 8.13 38.19
C ARG A 547 1.59 8.88 36.87
N LEU A 548 0.52 8.91 36.06
CA LEU A 548 0.52 9.56 34.74
C LEU A 548 0.69 11.09 34.79
N ALA A 549 0.61 11.70 35.97
CA ALA A 549 0.92 13.10 36.22
C ALA A 549 2.43 13.43 36.31
N MET A 550 3.31 12.43 36.44
CA MET A 550 4.76 12.66 36.60
C MET A 550 5.38 13.32 35.35
N PRO A 551 6.31 14.30 35.48
CA PRO A 551 6.83 15.08 34.34
C PRO A 551 7.48 14.26 33.23
N GLU A 552 8.12 13.14 33.58
CA GLU A 552 8.81 12.24 32.66
C GLU A 552 7.79 11.54 31.75
N LEU A 553 6.72 11.02 32.35
CA LEU A 553 5.62 10.37 31.64
C LEU A 553 4.80 11.41 30.85
N ARG A 554 4.57 12.61 31.38
CA ARG A 554 3.92 13.70 30.61
C ARG A 554 4.70 14.08 29.35
N ARG A 555 6.04 14.21 29.44
CA ARG A 555 6.91 14.47 28.28
C ARG A 555 6.94 13.30 27.29
N GLY A 556 6.98 12.05 27.79
CA GLY A 556 6.87 10.84 26.97
C GLY A 556 5.54 10.76 26.21
N ARG A 557 4.42 11.03 26.90
CA ARG A 557 3.07 11.07 26.32
C ARG A 557 2.96 12.13 25.22
N LEU A 558 3.43 13.35 25.44
CA LEU A 558 3.45 14.38 24.39
C LEU A 558 4.26 13.94 23.16
N ARG A 559 5.41 13.27 23.35
CA ARG A 559 6.22 12.75 22.24
C ARG A 559 5.53 11.60 21.48
N LYS A 560 4.77 10.72 22.14
CA LYS A 560 3.95 9.68 21.47
C LYS A 560 2.71 10.30 20.82
N LEU A 561 2.07 11.30 21.42
CA LEU A 561 0.95 12.06 20.85
C LEU A 561 1.33 12.73 19.51
N LEU A 562 2.49 13.40 19.47
CA LEU A 562 3.07 14.02 18.26
C LEU A 562 3.54 13.01 17.20
N LYS A 563 3.53 11.71 17.49
CA LYS A 563 3.73 10.63 16.50
C LYS A 563 2.41 10.04 16.00
N LEU A 564 1.43 9.89 16.89
CA LEU A 564 0.13 9.28 16.58
C LEU A 564 -0.82 10.23 15.84
N ARG A 565 -0.71 11.56 16.04
CA ARG A 565 -1.57 12.54 15.36
C ARG A 565 -0.76 13.50 14.48
N PRO A 566 -1.18 13.75 13.22
CA PRO A 566 -0.54 14.73 12.34
C PRO A 566 -0.83 16.19 12.76
N LEU A 567 -1.86 16.41 13.56
CA LEU A 567 -2.20 17.67 14.21
C LEU A 567 -2.58 17.36 15.66
N VAL A 568 -2.07 18.15 16.61
CA VAL A 568 -2.43 18.04 18.04
C VAL A 568 -3.19 19.30 18.43
N LYS A 569 -4.48 19.17 18.76
CA LYS A 569 -5.32 20.29 19.18
C LYS A 569 -5.14 20.54 20.67
N VAL A 570 -4.54 21.68 21.01
CA VAL A 570 -4.28 22.07 22.39
C VAL A 570 -5.19 23.24 22.77
N LEU A 571 -5.86 23.16 23.92
CA LEU A 571 -6.61 24.28 24.49
C LEU A 571 -5.90 24.80 25.74
N GLU A 572 -5.76 26.12 25.82
CA GLU A 572 -5.12 26.78 26.96
C GLU A 572 -6.09 26.92 28.14
N ALA A 573 -5.63 26.48 29.31
CA ALA A 573 -6.31 26.63 30.58
C ALA A 573 -5.55 27.65 31.46
N HIS A 574 -6.30 28.60 32.00
CA HIS A 574 -5.74 29.70 32.80
C HIS A 574 -5.33 29.25 34.21
N ASN A 575 -5.90 28.14 34.70
CA ASN A 575 -5.66 27.57 36.03
C ASN A 575 -6.26 26.14 36.10
N GLY A 576 -6.07 25.45 37.23
CA GLY A 576 -6.59 24.08 37.41
C GLY A 576 -8.11 23.94 37.30
N LEU A 577 -8.91 24.97 37.66
CA LEU A 577 -10.37 24.90 37.53
C LEU A 577 -10.82 24.98 36.07
N THR A 578 -10.18 25.83 35.26
CA THR A 578 -10.41 25.85 33.81
C THR A 578 -9.84 24.60 33.13
N GLY A 579 -8.74 24.02 33.63
CA GLY A 579 -8.23 22.72 33.18
C GLY A 579 -9.25 21.59 33.33
N LEU A 580 -10.00 21.55 34.44
CA LEU A 580 -11.12 20.60 34.65
C LEU A 580 -12.33 20.82 33.72
N ILE A 581 -12.42 21.98 33.06
CA ILE A 581 -13.39 22.24 32.00
C ILE A 581 -12.83 21.69 30.68
N VAL A 582 -11.59 22.02 30.31
CA VAL A 582 -10.94 21.53 29.09
C VAL A 582 -10.92 20.00 29.05
N GLU A 583 -10.54 19.34 30.15
CA GLU A 583 -10.54 17.88 30.33
C GLU A 583 -11.89 17.20 30.02
N LYS A 584 -12.99 17.96 30.11
CA LYS A 584 -14.38 17.46 29.98
C LYS A 584 -15.12 18.09 28.80
N THR A 585 -14.43 18.85 27.96
CA THR A 585 -15.04 19.52 26.81
C THR A 585 -15.07 18.58 25.61
N VAL A 586 -16.25 18.01 25.35
CA VAL A 586 -16.55 17.21 24.15
C VAL A 586 -17.62 17.95 23.34
N VAL A 587 -17.38 18.08 22.04
CA VAL A 587 -18.31 18.66 21.05
C VAL A 587 -18.91 17.53 20.23
N ALA A 588 -20.22 17.57 20.00
CA ALA A 588 -20.92 16.67 19.09
C ALA A 588 -21.39 17.45 17.86
N ALA A 589 -20.95 17.05 16.66
CA ALA A 589 -21.28 17.70 15.40
C ALA A 589 -21.25 16.67 14.25
N ASP A 590 -22.16 16.78 13.28
CA ASP A 590 -22.19 15.98 12.04
C ASP A 590 -22.05 14.46 12.25
N GLY A 591 -22.68 13.94 13.31
CA GLY A 591 -22.64 12.52 13.70
C GLY A 591 -21.37 12.07 14.42
N ARG A 592 -20.38 12.95 14.59
CA ARG A 592 -19.09 12.66 15.24
C ARG A 592 -18.97 13.35 16.60
N LEU A 593 -18.06 12.84 17.42
CA LEU A 593 -17.60 13.44 18.66
C LEU A 593 -16.18 13.96 18.48
N ASP A 594 -15.87 15.14 19.02
CA ASP A 594 -14.53 15.73 18.97
C ASP A 594 -14.17 16.46 20.27
N GLN A 595 -12.88 16.49 20.61
CA GLN A 595 -12.34 17.14 21.82
C GLN A 595 -10.90 17.63 21.62
N PHE A 596 -10.26 18.14 22.68
CA PHE A 596 -8.86 18.58 22.64
C PHE A 596 -7.90 17.47 23.08
N ASP A 597 -6.76 17.36 22.39
CA ASP A 597 -5.73 16.33 22.60
C ASP A 597 -4.84 16.63 23.82
N ALA A 598 -4.72 17.91 24.20
CA ALA A 598 -3.93 18.33 25.35
C ALA A 598 -4.42 19.66 25.95
N ILE A 599 -4.00 19.90 27.20
CA ILE A 599 -4.18 21.15 27.92
C ILE A 599 -2.84 21.89 27.96
N TRP A 600 -2.80 23.15 27.51
CA TRP A 600 -1.67 24.05 27.79
C TRP A 600 -1.96 24.88 29.04
N VAL A 601 -0.93 25.20 29.81
CA VAL A 601 -1.00 26.20 30.89
C VAL A 601 0.27 27.01 30.78
N SER A 602 0.18 28.25 30.28
CA SER A 602 1.35 29.14 30.18
C SER A 602 1.82 29.66 31.54
N SER A 603 3.11 29.98 31.59
CA SER A 603 3.76 30.83 32.58
C SER A 603 2.96 32.11 32.84
N LEU A 604 2.58 32.82 31.77
CA LEU A 604 1.73 34.00 31.80
C LEU A 604 0.37 33.74 32.48
N CYS A 605 -0.34 32.68 32.10
CA CYS A 605 -1.63 32.31 32.71
C CYS A 605 -1.51 32.01 34.21
N ASP A 606 -0.57 31.15 34.60
CA ASP A 606 -0.42 30.73 36.00
C ASP A 606 0.11 31.88 36.89
N SER A 607 0.98 32.75 36.35
CA SER A 607 1.42 33.98 37.03
C SER A 607 0.26 34.96 37.21
N THR A 608 -0.53 35.21 36.16
CA THR A 608 -1.73 36.06 36.19
C THR A 608 -2.75 35.57 37.20
N ALA A 609 -3.07 34.26 37.17
CA ALA A 609 -4.02 33.64 38.10
C ALA A 609 -3.55 33.66 39.56
N ARG A 610 -2.24 33.82 39.81
CA ARG A 610 -1.63 33.94 41.14
C ARG A 610 -1.30 35.38 41.55
N GLY A 611 -1.63 36.37 40.72
CA GLY A 611 -1.31 37.79 40.97
C GLY A 611 0.19 38.09 41.00
N LYS A 612 0.99 37.36 40.22
CA LYS A 612 2.45 37.49 40.15
C LYS A 612 2.88 38.13 38.82
N PRO A 613 3.97 38.91 38.80
CA PRO A 613 4.61 39.28 37.54
C PRO A 613 5.12 38.03 36.84
N ASP A 614 4.99 37.99 35.52
CA ASP A 614 5.61 36.95 34.69
C ASP A 614 7.14 37.16 34.63
N ILE A 615 7.87 36.09 34.33
CA ILE A 615 9.34 36.01 34.41
C ILE A 615 10.02 35.49 33.15
N GLU A 616 9.25 35.14 32.11
CA GLU A 616 9.80 34.77 30.80
C GLU A 616 9.88 36.01 29.89
N LEU A 617 11.07 36.27 29.32
CA LEU A 617 11.20 37.25 28.24
C LEU A 617 10.64 36.64 26.95
N VAL A 618 9.87 37.46 26.22
CA VAL A 618 9.34 37.19 24.87
C VAL A 618 10.40 37.45 23.81
#